data_AF-A0A940IB14-F1
#
_entry.id   AF-A0A940IB14-F1
#
_cell.length_a   1.000
_cell.length_b   1.000
_cell.length_c   1.000
_cell.angle_alpha   90.00
_cell.angle_beta   90.00
_cell.angle_gamma   90.00
#
_symmetry.space_group_name_H-M   'P 1'
#
loop_
_entity.id
_entity.type
_entity.pdbx_description
1 polymer ?
#
loop_
_entity_poly.entity_id
_entity_poly.type
_entity_poly.pdbx_seq_one_letter_code
_entity_poly.pdbx_strand_id
1 'polypeptide(L)'
;MIETITLTDFRNHKSCRIQTHGRHNVIITGPNGAGKTAILEAVSMLSGDRGLRGAAMSDIARFGGDGGFSVFATLADGGEISVNFSSGDTNRRARIDGDSATLADLAAQMRMVWLTPREDRLFID
;
A
#
# COMPACT_ATOMS: atom_id res chain seq x y z
N MET A 1 2.13 11.93 8.16
CA MET A 1 2.10 10.65 8.92
C MET A 1 0.78 9.97 8.61
N ILE A 2 0.72 8.66 8.40
CA ILE A 2 -0.57 7.95 8.22
C ILE A 2 -1.33 7.96 9.54
N GLU A 3 -2.60 8.37 9.51
CA GLU A 3 -3.59 8.30 10.59
C GLU A 3 -4.46 7.03 10.48
N THR A 4 -4.87 6.71 9.25
CA THR A 4 -5.60 5.48 8.94
C THR A 4 -5.23 4.99 7.55
N ILE A 5 -5.15 3.67 7.38
CA ILE A 5 -5.03 3.03 6.06
C ILE A 5 -6.17 2.02 5.89
N THR A 6 -6.77 2.01 4.70
CA THR A 6 -7.83 1.10 4.29
C THR A 6 -7.44 0.40 3.00
N LEU A 7 -7.56 -0.93 2.99
CA LEU A 7 -7.27 -1.80 1.86
C LEU A 7 -8.59 -2.45 1.41
N THR A 8 -8.83 -2.51 0.11
CA THR A 8 -9.97 -3.22 -0.49
C THR A 8 -9.50 -4.14 -1.60
N ASP A 9 -9.90 -5.41 -1.54
CA ASP A 9 -9.50 -6.48 -2.46
C ASP A 9 -7.99 -6.52 -2.76
N PHE A 10 -7.18 -6.37 -1.71
CA PHE A 10 -5.72 -6.30 -1.78
C PHE A 10 -5.07 -7.58 -1.23
N ARG A 11 -4.34 -8.32 -2.04
CA ARG A 11 -3.67 -9.59 -1.69
C ARG A 11 -4.63 -10.56 -1.00
N ASN A 12 -4.41 -10.87 0.28
CA ASN A 12 -5.26 -11.77 1.05
C ASN A 12 -6.37 -11.03 1.84
N HIS A 13 -6.52 -9.72 1.67
CA HIS A 13 -7.51 -8.90 2.36
C HIS A 13 -8.67 -8.52 1.43
N LYS A 14 -9.89 -8.96 1.74
CA LYS A 14 -11.10 -8.42 1.10
C LYS A 14 -11.34 -6.97 1.53
N SER A 15 -11.26 -6.73 2.84
CA SER A 15 -11.25 -5.39 3.42
C SER A 15 -10.40 -5.40 4.69
N CYS A 16 -9.60 -4.37 4.89
CA CYS A 16 -8.82 -4.18 6.11
C CYS A 16 -8.70 -2.68 6.39
N ARG A 17 -8.99 -2.26 7.62
CA ARG A 17 -8.80 -0.88 8.08
C ARG A 17 -7.93 -0.89 9.32
N ILE A 18 -6.87 -0.08 9.31
CA ILE A 18 -5.91 0.04 10.41
C ILE A 18 -5.84 1.50 10.82
N GLN A 19 -6.17 1.78 12.08
CA GLN A 19 -6.03 3.10 12.68
C GLN A 19 -4.70 3.14 13.44
N THR A 20 -3.79 3.99 12.99
CA THR A 20 -2.49 4.19 13.64
C THR A 20 -2.55 5.30 14.68
N HIS A 21 -3.57 6.18 14.60
CA HIS A 21 -3.72 7.38 15.43
C HIS A 21 -2.46 8.27 15.38
N GLY A 22 -1.88 8.39 14.18
CA GLY A 22 -0.71 9.24 13.94
C GLY A 22 0.57 8.78 14.65
N ARG A 23 0.59 7.57 15.23
CA ARG A 23 1.74 7.08 15.98
C ARG A 23 2.95 6.84 15.08
N HIS A 24 4.11 7.29 15.51
CA HIS A 24 5.38 7.11 14.79
C HIS A 24 5.80 5.64 14.63
N ASN A 25 5.55 4.81 15.65
CA ASN A 25 5.93 3.40 15.66
C ASN A 25 4.67 2.53 15.68
N VAL A 26 4.53 1.68 14.66
CA VAL A 26 3.44 0.73 14.52
C VAL A 26 4.03 -0.65 14.34
N ILE A 27 3.65 -1.58 15.22
CA ILE A 27 4.13 -2.97 15.19
C ILE A 27 3.01 -3.86 14.67
N ILE A 28 3.24 -4.54 13.55
CA ILE A 28 2.31 -5.52 12.99
C ILE A 28 2.79 -6.93 13.39
N THR A 29 2.00 -7.62 14.19
CA THR A 29 2.33 -8.98 14.66
C THR A 29 1.26 -9.99 14.24
N GLY A 30 1.60 -11.27 14.29
CA GLY A 30 0.68 -12.36 13.97
C GLY A 30 1.35 -13.52 13.23
N PRO A 31 0.62 -14.62 12.99
CA PRO A 31 1.15 -15.82 12.32
C PRO A 31 1.69 -15.56 10.91
N ASN A 32 2.48 -16.51 10.40
CA ASN A 32 2.87 -16.52 9.00
C ASN A 32 1.63 -16.65 8.10
N GLY A 33 1.63 -15.96 6.96
CA GLY A 33 0.46 -15.91 6.07
C GLY A 33 -0.68 -14.99 6.53
N ALA A 34 -0.60 -14.36 7.71
CA ALA A 34 -1.66 -13.47 8.21
C ALA A 34 -1.84 -12.14 7.45
N GLY A 35 -1.07 -11.88 6.38
CA GLY A 35 -1.15 -10.63 5.60
C GLY A 35 -0.28 -9.48 6.10
N LYS A 36 0.61 -9.70 7.09
CA LYS A 36 1.50 -8.65 7.62
C LYS A 36 2.30 -7.93 6.51
N THR A 37 2.90 -8.70 5.61
CA THR A 37 3.65 -8.14 4.46
C THR A 37 2.73 -7.49 3.42
N ALA A 38 1.47 -7.95 3.29
CA ALA A 38 0.50 -7.30 2.40
C ALA A 38 0.13 -5.90 2.90
N ILE A 39 0.03 -5.71 4.22
CA ILE A 39 -0.19 -4.37 4.82
C ILE A 39 1.00 -3.45 4.49
N LEU A 40 2.23 -3.93 4.66
CA LEU A 40 3.43 -3.15 4.30
C LEU A 40 3.46 -2.84 2.79
N GLU A 41 3.13 -3.82 1.95
CA GLU A 41 3.05 -3.60 0.50
C GLU A 41 1.95 -2.57 0.13
N ALA A 42 0.83 -2.53 0.85
CA ALA A 42 -0.20 -1.51 0.64
C ALA A 42 0.32 -0.09 0.98
N VAL A 43 1.06 0.06 2.09
CA VAL A 43 1.75 1.33 2.39
C VAL A 43 2.72 1.69 1.25
N SER A 44 3.39 0.69 0.67
CA SER A 44 4.31 0.91 -0.46
C SER A 44 3.66 1.45 -1.72
N MET A 45 2.38 1.17 -1.94
CA MET A 45 1.65 1.67 -3.10
C MET A 45 1.45 3.20 -3.06
N LEU A 46 1.49 3.77 -1.85
CA LEU A 46 1.26 5.19 -1.58
C LEU A 46 2.52 6.06 -1.73
N SER A 47 3.69 5.50 -2.06
CA SER A 47 4.94 6.28 -2.26
C SER A 47 5.28 6.53 -3.73
N GLY A 48 4.37 6.23 -4.67
CA GLY A 48 4.59 6.41 -6.11
C GLY A 48 5.38 5.30 -6.83
N ASP A 49 6.11 4.43 -6.11
CA ASP A 49 6.91 3.35 -6.71
C ASP A 49 6.09 2.15 -7.21
N ARG A 50 6.72 1.16 -7.85
CA ARG A 50 6.05 -0.12 -8.24
C ARG A 50 5.71 -1.04 -7.06
N GLY A 51 5.90 -0.57 -5.85
CA GLY A 51 5.76 -1.35 -4.62
C GLY A 51 6.96 -2.22 -4.30
N LEU A 52 6.92 -2.75 -3.08
CA LEU A 52 8.02 -3.47 -2.43
C LEU A 52 8.56 -4.67 -3.24
N ARG A 53 7.71 -5.31 -4.05
CA ARG A 53 8.06 -6.55 -4.78
C ARG A 53 8.14 -6.38 -6.28
N GLY A 54 7.81 -5.21 -6.83
CA GLY A 54 7.74 -4.97 -8.28
C GLY A 54 6.81 -5.94 -9.04
N ALA A 55 5.79 -6.49 -8.36
CA ALA A 55 4.84 -7.43 -8.95
C ALA A 55 3.92 -6.74 -9.97
N ALA A 56 3.34 -7.52 -10.89
CA ALA A 56 2.30 -6.98 -11.76
C ALA A 56 1.09 -6.54 -10.91
N MET A 57 0.42 -5.45 -11.30
CA MET A 57 -0.72 -4.92 -10.54
C MET A 57 -1.86 -5.94 -10.42
N SER A 58 -2.03 -6.80 -11.44
CA SER A 58 -2.97 -7.93 -11.42
C SER A 58 -2.68 -8.93 -10.30
N ASP A 59 -1.41 -9.13 -9.94
CA ASP A 59 -1.01 -10.07 -8.89
C ASP A 59 -1.24 -9.49 -7.48
N ILE A 60 -1.41 -8.17 -7.39
CA ILE A 60 -1.73 -7.46 -6.14
C ILE A 60 -3.22 -7.59 -5.82
N ALA A 61 -4.08 -7.64 -6.83
CA ALA A 61 -5.51 -7.85 -6.63
C ALA A 61 -5.79 -9.16 -5.90
N ARG A 62 -6.83 -9.18 -5.07
CA ARG A 62 -7.19 -10.36 -4.28
C ARG A 62 -7.63 -11.51 -5.17
N PHE A 63 -7.14 -12.71 -4.87
CA PHE A 63 -7.62 -13.93 -5.51
C PHE A 63 -9.11 -14.16 -5.24
N GLY A 64 -9.87 -14.43 -6.31
CA GLY A 64 -11.33 -14.53 -6.23
C GLY A 64 -12.04 -13.19 -5.97
N GLY A 65 -11.39 -12.07 -6.26
CA GLY A 65 -12.04 -10.76 -6.43
C GLY A 65 -12.15 -10.41 -7.92
N ASP A 66 -12.62 -9.19 -8.20
CA ASP A 66 -12.94 -8.74 -9.57
C ASP A 66 -11.70 -8.32 -10.39
N GLY A 67 -10.49 -8.60 -9.89
CA GLY A 67 -9.21 -8.25 -10.52
C GLY A 67 -8.74 -6.81 -10.26
N GLY A 68 -9.44 -6.06 -9.41
CA GLY A 68 -9.04 -4.73 -8.96
C GLY A 68 -8.69 -4.67 -7.48
N PHE A 69 -8.10 -3.55 -7.05
CA PHE A 69 -7.84 -3.24 -5.65
C PHE A 69 -7.84 -1.73 -5.40
N SER A 70 -7.96 -1.33 -4.14
CA SER A 70 -7.68 0.04 -3.70
C SER A 70 -6.94 0.10 -2.37
N VAL A 71 -6.11 1.13 -2.23
CA VAL A 71 -5.47 1.53 -0.97
C VAL A 71 -5.76 2.99 -0.76
N PHE A 72 -6.33 3.32 0.39
CA PHE A 72 -6.68 4.69 0.79
C PHE A 72 -6.06 4.98 2.15
N ALA A 73 -5.47 6.16 2.32
CA ALA A 73 -4.96 6.60 3.61
C ALA A 73 -5.37 8.05 3.90
N THR A 74 -5.70 8.30 5.16
CA THR A 74 -5.77 9.65 5.72
C THR A 74 -4.46 9.94 6.45
N LEU A 75 -4.01 11.16 6.33
CA LEU A 75 -2.81 11.67 6.99
C LEU A 75 -3.20 12.43 8.26
N ALA A 76 -2.26 12.55 9.20
CA ALA A 76 -2.48 13.21 10.49
C ALA A 76 -2.79 14.72 10.37
N ASP A 77 -2.45 15.35 9.25
CA ASP A 77 -2.78 16.73 8.91
C ASP A 77 -4.15 16.87 8.20
N GLY A 78 -4.87 15.75 8.01
CA GLY A 78 -6.17 15.70 7.35
C GLY A 78 -6.09 15.45 5.84
N GLY A 79 -4.90 15.43 5.23
CA GLY A 79 -4.74 15.11 3.82
C GLY A 79 -5.14 13.67 3.49
N GLU A 80 -5.61 13.44 2.28
CA GLU A 80 -6.02 12.12 1.79
C GLU A 80 -5.19 11.71 0.59
N ILE A 81 -4.72 10.46 0.60
CA ILE A 81 -4.01 9.88 -0.54
C ILE A 81 -4.57 8.50 -0.86
N SER A 82 -4.67 8.17 -2.15
CA SER A 82 -5.13 6.85 -2.55
C SER A 82 -4.56 6.38 -3.87
N VAL A 83 -4.59 5.07 -4.03
CA VAL A 83 -4.42 4.42 -5.32
C VAL A 83 -5.55 3.43 -5.56
N ASN A 84 -5.92 3.27 -6.83
CA ASN A 84 -6.80 2.21 -7.28
C ASN A 84 -6.27 1.58 -8.56
N PHE A 85 -6.62 0.33 -8.77
CA PHE A 85 -6.36 -0.43 -9.97
C PHE A 85 -7.61 -1.23 -10.31
N SER A 86 -8.07 -1.15 -11.55
CA SER A 86 -9.21 -1.95 -12.04
C SER A 86 -8.72 -3.03 -13.01
N SER A 87 -9.49 -4.11 -13.13
CA SER A 87 -9.22 -5.12 -14.15
C SER A 87 -9.21 -4.48 -15.55
N GLY A 88 -8.17 -4.79 -16.33
CA GLY A 88 -7.94 -4.19 -17.65
C GLY A 88 -7.12 -2.90 -17.64
N ASP A 89 -6.86 -2.29 -16.48
CA ASP A 89 -5.92 -1.18 -16.39
C ASP A 89 -4.48 -1.65 -16.66
N THR A 90 -3.69 -0.82 -17.33
CA THR A 90 -2.24 -1.06 -17.45
C THR A 90 -1.49 -0.62 -16.20
N ASN A 91 -1.96 0.45 -15.57
CA ASN A 91 -1.31 1.09 -14.41
C ASN A 91 -2.35 1.46 -13.36
N ARG A 92 -1.93 1.50 -12.10
CA ARG A 92 -2.75 2.07 -11.02
C ARG A 92 -2.90 3.58 -11.18
N ARG A 93 -4.00 4.13 -10.69
CA ARG A 93 -4.35 5.56 -10.71
C ARG A 93 -4.22 6.13 -9.31
N ALA A 94 -3.60 7.29 -9.17
CA ALA A 94 -3.43 7.98 -7.90
C ALA A 94 -4.43 9.11 -7.72
N ARG A 95 -4.79 9.39 -6.47
CA ARG A 95 -5.53 10.59 -6.08
C ARG A 95 -4.96 11.21 -4.81
N ILE A 96 -5.01 12.54 -4.74
CA ILE A 96 -4.67 13.35 -3.56
C ILE A 96 -5.86 14.26 -3.30
N ASP A 97 -6.39 14.23 -2.07
CA ASP A 97 -7.55 15.02 -1.65
C ASP A 97 -8.78 14.90 -2.58
N GLY A 98 -8.98 13.70 -3.13
CA GLY A 98 -10.06 13.37 -4.06
C GLY A 98 -9.76 13.63 -5.54
N ASP A 99 -8.76 14.46 -5.85
CA ASP A 99 -8.39 14.84 -7.21
C ASP A 99 -7.42 13.84 -7.86
N SER A 100 -7.50 13.71 -9.18
CA SER A 100 -6.56 12.87 -9.94
C SER A 100 -5.15 13.42 -9.82
N ALA A 101 -4.19 12.56 -9.49
CA ALA A 101 -2.79 12.91 -9.31
C ALA A 101 -1.87 11.99 -10.09
N THR A 102 -0.64 12.44 -10.37
CA THR A 102 0.40 11.56 -10.90
C THR A 102 1.03 10.71 -9.79
N LEU A 103 1.72 9.63 -10.16
CA LEU A 103 2.52 8.87 -9.18
C LEU A 103 3.67 9.68 -8.59
N ALA A 104 4.18 10.68 -9.33
CA ALA A 104 5.22 11.58 -8.84
C ALA A 104 4.67 12.54 -7.77
N ASP A 105 3.45 13.07 -7.95
CA ASP A 105 2.77 13.88 -6.94
C ASP A 105 2.55 13.08 -5.66
N LEU A 106 2.13 11.82 -5.82
CA LEU A 106 1.95 10.90 -4.70
C LEU A 106 3.26 10.62 -3.95
N ALA A 107 4.37 10.41 -4.67
CA ALA A 107 5.70 10.24 -4.09
C ALA A 107 6.18 11.47 -3.32
N ALA A 108 5.78 12.68 -3.73
CA ALA A 108 6.10 13.92 -3.03
C ALA A 108 5.36 14.02 -1.68
N GLN A 109 4.15 13.45 -1.57
CA GLN A 109 3.37 13.41 -0.33
C GLN A 109 3.94 12.42 0.69
N MET A 110 4.39 11.26 0.21
CA MET A 110 4.87 10.19 1.10
C MET A 110 6.21 9.62 0.63
N ARG A 111 7.29 10.14 1.24
CA ARG A 111 8.63 9.55 1.11
C ARG A 111 8.77 8.37 2.05
N MET A 112 9.31 7.27 1.53
CA MET A 112 9.41 6.02 2.25
C MET A 112 10.77 5.37 2.00
N VAL A 113 11.30 4.72 3.03
CA VAL A 113 12.50 3.90 2.97
C VAL A 113 12.14 2.51 3.47
N TRP A 114 12.64 1.48 2.78
CA TRP A 114 12.49 0.10 3.17
C TRP A 114 13.75 -0.42 3.82
N LEU A 115 13.57 -1.26 4.83
CA LEU A 115 14.60 -2.12 5.38
C LEU A 115 14.04 -3.53 5.32
N THR A 116 14.30 -4.22 4.22
CA THR A 116 13.93 -5.64 4.06
C THR A 116 15.14 -6.54 4.26
N PRO A 117 14.96 -7.80 4.73
CA PRO A 117 16.07 -8.74 4.85
C PRO A 117 16.83 -8.94 3.54
N ARG A 118 16.12 -8.90 2.40
CA ARG A 118 16.71 -8.99 1.06
C ARG A 118 17.66 -7.82 0.73
N GLU A 119 17.33 -6.61 1.19
CA GLU A 119 18.15 -5.41 0.99
C GLU A 119 19.36 -5.37 1.94
N ASP A 120 19.21 -5.94 3.15
CA ASP A 120 20.29 -6.03 4.14
C ASP A 120 21.25 -7.22 3.90
N ARG A 121 21.05 -7.99 2.82
CA ARG A 121 21.78 -9.23 2.49
C ARG A 121 21.79 -10.28 3.62
N LEU A 122 20.95 -10.10 4.64
CA LEU A 122 20.68 -11.13 5.63
C LEU A 122 19.99 -12.28 4.87
N PHE A 123 20.56 -13.49 4.97
CA PHE A 123 20.13 -14.72 4.27
C PHE A 123 20.52 -14.85 2.79
N ILE A 124 21.57 -14.17 2.33
CA ILE A 124 22.26 -14.56 1.09
C ILE A 124 23.25 -15.69 1.43
N ASP A 125 22.75 -16.91 1.40
CA ASP A 125 23.56 -18.12 1.17
C ASP A 125 23.34 -18.60 -0.27
#